data_AF-A0A351JTL3-F1
#
_entry.id   AF-A0A351JTL3-F1
#
_cell.length_a   1.000
_cell.length_b   1.000
_cell.length_c   1.000
_cell.angle_alpha   90.00
_cell.angle_beta   90.00
_cell.angle_gamma   90.00
#
_symmetry.space_group_name_H-M   'P 1'
#
loop_
_entity.id
_entity.type
_entity.pdbx_description
1 polymer ?
#
loop_
_entity_poly.entity_id
_entity_poly.type
_entity_poly.pdbx_seq_one_letter_code
_entity_poly.pdbx_strand_id
1 'polypeptide(L)'
;MLAVIVFTLTSFWFIVPYVKANFFTPRVRPETNKDTKSVNRPIEDFITFSARPWYFFLPSVDNPFFGQATKTTLAKLSSTGNYLTQNYFKPEHPALYLGLVNIALGVAGLAGISKKKTSQQLAKHKLVALAAANLVLMILTLPPVVELWGMKLHMPSYLLFLVFPMFRVLARAGALILFLNLIFVGYGYEKLQDWLASKNIAPSYAKASILLLVLISLAEFFIPLKLAYVGKAPQVYNYIASLPASTPIVVYPYSKTTEALFWLQYYKKPLINPRYYANKETDFNSEAFTKTLNTSEGLEKAQALGAVYLVYFPNADSAEALDFYTTSNLLRVQKDFRPAEALNFSLPWYDPFVKVIDTSDPWENSALLYKFR
;
A
#
# COMPACT_ATOMS: atom_id res chain seq x y z
N MET A 1 0.62 29.69 -26.59
CA MET A 1 1.27 28.86 -27.64
C MET A 1 2.67 28.42 -27.22
N LEU A 2 3.56 29.35 -26.84
CA LEU A 2 4.91 29.04 -26.35
C LEU A 2 4.94 28.05 -25.16
N ALA A 3 4.09 28.27 -24.14
CA ALA A 3 3.99 27.37 -22.99
C ALA A 3 3.58 25.93 -23.35
N VAL A 4 2.72 25.78 -24.37
CA VAL A 4 2.31 24.46 -24.85
C VAL A 4 3.49 23.80 -25.54
N ILE A 5 4.18 24.50 -26.45
CA ILE A 5 5.33 23.97 -27.19
C ILE A 5 6.46 23.54 -26.22
N VAL A 6 6.77 24.38 -25.23
CA VAL A 6 7.77 24.05 -24.20
C VAL A 6 7.33 22.83 -23.41
N PHE A 7 6.07 22.77 -22.95
CA PHE A 7 5.54 21.61 -22.23
C PHE A 7 5.59 20.32 -23.06
N THR A 8 5.25 20.37 -24.35
CA THR A 8 5.29 19.20 -25.23
C THR A 8 6.73 18.73 -25.45
N LEU A 9 7.66 19.65 -25.69
CA LEU A 9 9.08 19.33 -25.89
C LEU A 9 9.71 18.74 -24.63
N THR A 10 9.46 19.34 -23.45
CA THR A 10 9.98 18.79 -22.19
C THR A 10 9.35 17.44 -21.88
N SER A 11 8.03 17.30 -22.06
CA SER A 11 7.34 16.03 -21.81
C SER A 11 7.81 14.92 -22.75
N PHE A 12 8.12 15.25 -24.01
CA PHE A 12 8.62 14.30 -25.00
C PHE A 12 9.93 13.63 -24.53
N TRP A 13 10.90 14.40 -24.05
CA TRP A 13 12.18 13.84 -23.57
C TRP A 13 12.02 12.95 -22.33
N PHE A 14 11.04 13.22 -21.47
CA PHE A 14 10.74 12.36 -20.31
C PHE A 14 9.95 11.09 -20.70
N ILE A 15 9.01 11.21 -21.64
CA ILE A 15 8.10 10.13 -22.02
C ILE A 15 8.78 9.12 -22.97
N VAL A 16 9.62 9.58 -23.90
CA VAL A 16 10.21 8.74 -24.94
C VAL A 16 11.04 7.55 -24.40
N PRO A 17 11.97 7.72 -23.44
CA PRO A 17 12.69 6.59 -22.86
C PRO A 17 11.74 5.57 -22.24
N TYR A 18 10.67 6.05 -21.60
CA TYR A 18 9.65 5.25 -20.96
C TYR A 18 8.79 4.47 -21.97
N VAL A 19 8.37 5.11 -23.06
CA VAL A 19 7.62 4.47 -24.15
C VAL A 19 8.49 3.42 -24.83
N LYS A 20 9.75 3.75 -25.14
CA LYS A 20 10.71 2.80 -25.70
C LYS A 20 10.87 1.56 -24.84
N ALA A 21 10.99 1.73 -23.52
CA ALA A 21 11.18 0.65 -22.55
C ALA A 21 9.93 -0.20 -22.25
N ASN A 22 8.71 0.24 -22.61
CA ASN A 22 7.46 -0.51 -22.33
C ASN A 22 6.76 -1.06 -23.58
N PHE A 23 6.97 -0.43 -24.76
CA PHE A 23 6.29 -0.80 -26.01
C PHE A 23 7.23 -1.38 -27.06
N PHE A 24 8.47 -0.87 -27.14
CA PHE A 24 9.40 -1.22 -28.21
C PHE A 24 10.49 -2.22 -27.77
N THR A 25 10.61 -2.48 -26.48
CA THR A 25 11.33 -3.64 -25.93
C THR A 25 10.43 -4.88 -26.04
N PRO A 26 10.92 -5.99 -26.63
CA PRO A 26 10.12 -7.20 -26.80
C PRO A 26 9.56 -7.70 -25.46
N ARG A 27 8.23 -7.83 -25.35
CA ARG A 27 7.58 -8.52 -24.24
C ARG A 27 7.77 -10.02 -24.41
N VAL A 28 8.93 -10.53 -23.98
CA VAL A 28 9.20 -11.97 -24.00
C VAL A 28 8.39 -12.64 -22.89
N ARG A 29 7.69 -13.73 -23.23
CA ARG A 29 6.93 -14.54 -22.26
C ARG A 29 7.85 -14.99 -21.11
N PRO A 30 7.36 -15.09 -19.86
CA PRO A 30 8.17 -15.41 -18.68
C PRO A 30 9.05 -16.65 -18.87
N GLU A 31 8.54 -17.63 -19.61
CA GLU A 31 9.10 -18.96 -19.80
C GLU A 31 10.33 -19.01 -20.73
N THR A 32 10.52 -18.00 -21.59
CA THR A 32 11.60 -17.99 -22.60
C THR A 32 12.64 -16.90 -22.39
N ASN A 33 12.54 -16.13 -21.30
CA ASN A 33 13.33 -14.91 -21.17
C ASN A 33 14.71 -15.14 -20.50
N LYS A 34 15.77 -15.10 -21.32
CA LYS A 34 17.20 -15.03 -20.91
C LYS A 34 17.63 -13.62 -20.48
N ASP A 35 16.79 -12.60 -20.66
CA ASP A 35 17.11 -11.23 -20.25
C ASP A 35 16.75 -11.00 -18.77
N THR A 36 17.75 -10.60 -17.97
CA THR A 36 17.64 -10.37 -16.51
C THR A 36 16.95 -9.04 -16.17
N LYS A 37 16.46 -8.29 -17.16
CA LYS A 37 15.92 -6.93 -17.00
C LYS A 37 14.59 -6.69 -17.73
N SER A 38 13.69 -7.68 -17.77
CA SER A 38 12.29 -7.43 -18.19
C SER A 38 11.38 -7.28 -16.97
N VAL A 39 10.81 -6.09 -16.76
CA VAL A 39 9.77 -5.87 -15.75
C VAL A 39 8.44 -6.36 -16.34
N ASN A 40 8.17 -7.66 -16.24
CA ASN A 40 6.86 -8.19 -16.57
C ASN A 40 5.94 -8.01 -15.36
N ARG A 41 4.82 -7.30 -15.53
CA ARG A 41 3.89 -7.00 -14.43
C ARG A 41 2.64 -7.85 -14.58
N PRO A 42 2.32 -8.69 -13.59
CA PRO A 42 1.11 -9.49 -13.60
C PRO A 42 -0.15 -8.60 -13.65
N ILE A 43 -1.23 -9.08 -14.25
CA ILE A 43 -2.53 -8.40 -14.22
C ILE A 43 -3.08 -8.35 -12.79
N GLU A 44 -2.64 -9.30 -11.95
CA GLU A 44 -2.93 -9.40 -10.54
C GLU A 44 -2.49 -8.13 -9.79
N ASP A 45 -1.31 -7.57 -10.09
CA ASP A 45 -0.87 -6.29 -9.53
C ASP A 45 -1.90 -5.18 -9.86
N PHE A 46 -2.37 -5.14 -11.11
CA PHE A 46 -3.35 -4.15 -11.57
C PHE A 46 -4.72 -4.29 -10.87
N ILE A 47 -5.12 -5.52 -10.56
CA ILE A 47 -6.35 -5.81 -9.80
C ILE A 47 -6.18 -5.43 -8.33
N THR A 48 -5.03 -5.70 -7.72
CA THR A 48 -4.75 -5.39 -6.31
C THR A 48 -4.67 -3.88 -6.05
N PHE A 49 -4.04 -3.12 -6.96
CA PHE A 49 -3.81 -1.67 -6.80
C PHE A 49 -4.85 -0.77 -7.48
N SER A 50 -5.98 -1.33 -7.91
CA SER A 50 -7.11 -0.57 -8.45
C SER A 50 -8.08 -0.11 -7.36
N ALA A 51 -8.78 0.98 -7.64
CA ALA A 51 -9.80 1.53 -6.77
C ALA A 51 -10.96 0.55 -6.58
N ARG A 52 -11.54 0.50 -5.38
CA ARG A 52 -12.85 -0.11 -5.17
C ARG A 52 -13.90 0.98 -5.08
N PRO A 53 -15.14 0.76 -5.56
CA PRO A 53 -16.19 1.78 -5.48
C PRO A 53 -16.38 2.33 -4.06
N TRP A 54 -16.23 1.47 -3.04
CA TRP A 54 -16.37 1.85 -1.64
C TRP A 54 -15.17 2.63 -1.09
N TYR A 55 -13.99 2.64 -1.73
CA TYR A 55 -12.86 3.49 -1.33
C TYR A 55 -13.19 4.98 -1.42
N PHE A 56 -14.07 5.38 -2.35
CA PHE A 56 -14.46 6.79 -2.49
C PHE A 56 -15.31 7.30 -1.33
N PHE A 57 -16.03 6.40 -0.64
CA PHE A 57 -17.07 6.75 0.34
C PHE A 57 -16.74 6.36 1.77
N LEU A 58 -15.93 5.31 1.98
CA LEU A 58 -15.58 4.85 3.32
C LEU A 58 -14.23 5.44 3.75
N PRO A 59 -14.14 6.01 4.96
CA PRO A 59 -12.87 6.49 5.48
C PRO A 59 -11.93 5.32 5.76
N SER A 60 -10.63 5.60 5.82
CA SER A 60 -9.60 4.59 6.08
C SER A 60 -9.90 3.79 7.36
N VAL A 61 -9.60 2.49 7.36
CA VAL A 61 -9.70 1.63 8.56
C VAL A 61 -8.76 2.07 9.69
N ASP A 62 -7.76 2.89 9.38
CA ASP A 62 -6.82 3.48 10.34
C ASP A 62 -7.30 4.83 10.88
N ASN A 63 -8.43 5.37 10.40
CA ASN A 63 -9.02 6.60 10.93
C ASN A 63 -9.51 6.37 12.38
N PRO A 64 -9.13 7.22 13.36
CA PRO A 64 -9.47 7.01 14.77
C PRO A 64 -10.94 7.27 15.10
N PHE A 65 -11.62 8.14 14.34
CA PHE A 65 -13.01 8.51 14.59
C PHE A 65 -14.00 7.58 13.89
N PHE A 66 -13.73 7.23 12.62
CA PHE A 66 -14.66 6.51 11.75
C PHE A 66 -14.18 5.11 11.32
N GLY A 67 -12.93 4.73 11.64
CA GLY A 67 -12.34 3.48 11.16
C GLY A 67 -13.07 2.21 11.64
N GLN A 68 -13.69 2.23 12.83
CA GLN A 68 -14.45 1.08 13.33
C GLN A 68 -15.74 0.84 12.53
N ALA A 69 -16.40 1.92 12.09
CA ALA A 69 -17.57 1.83 11.22
C ALA A 69 -17.18 1.25 9.85
N THR A 70 -16.03 1.67 9.31
CA THR A 70 -15.47 1.08 8.08
C THR A 70 -15.17 -0.41 8.26
N LYS A 71 -14.48 -0.81 9.34
CA LYS A 71 -14.16 -2.23 9.61
C LYS A 71 -15.41 -3.11 9.66
N THR A 72 -16.45 -2.64 10.35
CA THR A 72 -17.72 -3.37 10.46
C THR A 72 -18.40 -3.51 9.10
N THR A 73 -18.44 -2.43 8.32
CA THR A 73 -19.02 -2.41 6.97
C THR A 73 -18.25 -3.34 6.03
N LEU A 74 -16.92 -3.34 6.08
CA LEU A 74 -16.08 -4.23 5.28
C LEU A 74 -16.22 -5.69 5.68
N ALA A 75 -16.35 -5.99 6.97
CA ALA A 75 -16.62 -7.35 7.43
C ALA A 75 -17.94 -7.88 6.86
N LYS A 76 -19.00 -7.07 6.87
CA LYS A 76 -20.31 -7.41 6.28
C LYS A 76 -20.23 -7.58 4.75
N LEU A 77 -19.52 -6.69 4.06
CA LEU A 77 -19.31 -6.81 2.61
C LEU A 77 -18.45 -8.02 2.23
N SER A 78 -17.57 -8.46 3.12
CA SER A 78 -16.73 -9.64 2.90
C SER A 78 -17.50 -10.94 3.15
N SER A 79 -18.41 -10.96 4.14
CA SER A 79 -19.24 -12.13 4.43
C SER A 79 -20.22 -12.50 3.30
N THR A 80 -20.52 -11.57 2.40
CA THR A 80 -21.35 -11.84 1.21
C THR A 80 -20.58 -12.45 0.04
N GLY A 81 -19.28 -12.73 0.21
CA GLY A 81 -18.43 -13.29 -0.85
C GLY A 81 -18.10 -12.29 -1.97
N ASN A 82 -18.20 -10.98 -1.72
CA ASN A 82 -17.97 -9.96 -2.73
C ASN A 82 -16.50 -9.99 -3.22
N TYR A 83 -16.30 -10.22 -4.52
CA TYR A 83 -14.98 -10.22 -5.16
C TYR A 83 -14.17 -8.94 -4.85
N LEU A 84 -14.83 -7.79 -4.76
CA LEU A 84 -14.20 -6.49 -4.56
C LEU A 84 -13.61 -6.31 -3.15
N THR A 85 -13.95 -7.15 -2.17
CA THR A 85 -13.40 -7.08 -0.81
C THR A 85 -12.31 -8.12 -0.54
N GLN A 86 -12.19 -9.18 -1.35
CA GLN A 86 -11.19 -10.25 -1.16
C GLN A 86 -9.75 -9.75 -1.34
N ASN A 87 -9.54 -8.85 -2.32
CA ASN A 87 -8.23 -8.26 -2.63
C ASN A 87 -8.08 -6.86 -2.04
N TYR A 88 -8.39 -6.70 -0.76
CA TYR A 88 -8.27 -5.42 -0.07
C TYR A 88 -6.81 -5.09 0.26
N PHE A 89 -6.29 -4.00 -0.32
CA PHE A 89 -4.94 -3.52 -0.03
C PHE A 89 -5.00 -2.21 0.78
N LYS A 90 -4.91 -2.37 2.10
CA LYS A 90 -5.08 -1.31 3.11
C LYS A 90 -4.29 -0.01 2.85
N PRO A 91 -3.02 -0.04 2.41
CA PRO A 91 -2.25 1.19 2.16
C PRO A 91 -2.81 2.11 1.07
N GLU A 92 -3.57 1.58 0.11
CA GLU A 92 -4.07 2.37 -1.04
C GLU A 92 -5.49 2.90 -0.82
N HIS A 93 -6.23 2.34 0.14
CA HIS A 93 -7.56 2.81 0.54
C HIS A 93 -7.62 4.33 0.84
N PRO A 94 -6.74 4.91 1.66
CA PRO A 94 -6.83 6.34 1.98
C PRO A 94 -6.57 7.26 0.79
N ALA A 95 -5.86 6.82 -0.25
CA ALA A 95 -5.49 7.66 -1.38
C ALA A 95 -6.68 8.05 -2.27
N LEU A 96 -7.79 7.31 -2.19
CA LEU A 96 -8.98 7.48 -3.03
C LEU A 96 -10.21 7.98 -2.28
N TYR A 97 -10.13 8.13 -0.96
CA TYR A 97 -11.24 8.61 -0.16
C TYR A 97 -11.55 10.08 -0.49
N LEU A 98 -12.83 10.41 -0.69
CA LEU A 98 -13.24 11.75 -1.10
C LEU A 98 -13.77 12.62 0.05
N GLY A 99 -14.09 12.04 1.21
CA GLY A 99 -14.76 12.73 2.32
C GLY A 99 -16.27 12.79 2.12
N LEU A 100 -17.06 12.35 3.10
CA LEU A 100 -18.53 12.37 2.99
C LEU A 100 -19.05 13.82 3.00
N VAL A 101 -18.44 14.69 3.81
CA VAL A 101 -18.74 16.13 3.82
C VAL A 101 -18.44 16.74 2.45
N ASN A 102 -17.28 16.43 1.87
CA ASN A 102 -16.89 16.94 0.56
C ASN A 102 -17.81 16.41 -0.54
N ILE A 103 -18.19 15.13 -0.52
CA ILE A 103 -19.15 14.58 -1.48
C ILE A 103 -20.49 15.32 -1.37
N ALA A 104 -21.03 15.51 -0.16
CA ALA A 104 -22.30 16.19 0.05
C ALA A 104 -22.26 17.64 -0.46
N LEU A 105 -21.21 18.39 -0.14
CA LEU A 105 -21.01 19.76 -0.61
C LEU A 105 -20.76 19.83 -2.11
N GLY A 106 -19.97 18.91 -2.67
CA GLY A 106 -19.70 18.81 -4.10
C GLY A 106 -20.98 18.57 -4.91
N VAL A 107 -21.85 17.67 -4.45
CA VAL A 107 -23.18 17.44 -5.05
C VAL A 107 -24.06 18.68 -4.92
N ALA A 108 -24.06 19.34 -3.75
CA ALA A 108 -24.82 20.58 -3.55
C ALA A 108 -24.35 21.71 -4.51
N GLY A 109 -23.03 21.83 -4.71
CA GLY A 109 -22.39 22.76 -5.63
C GLY A 109 -22.78 22.47 -7.09
N LEU A 110 -22.64 21.21 -7.53
CA LEU A 110 -23.08 20.76 -8.86
C LEU A 110 -24.56 21.08 -9.13
N ALA A 111 -25.43 20.79 -8.17
CA ALA A 111 -26.86 21.10 -8.28
C ALA A 111 -27.15 22.61 -8.30
N GLY A 112 -26.29 23.43 -7.69
CA GLY A 112 -26.39 24.89 -7.73
C GLY A 112 -26.01 25.48 -9.10
N ILE A 113 -24.94 24.96 -9.71
CA ILE A 113 -24.46 25.38 -11.03
C ILE A 113 -25.52 25.14 -12.11
N SER A 114 -26.24 24.01 -12.02
CA SER A 114 -27.29 23.66 -12.98
C SER A 114 -28.44 24.67 -13.04
N LYS A 115 -28.65 25.46 -11.98
CA LYS A 115 -29.74 26.45 -11.85
C LYS A 115 -29.36 27.89 -12.24
N LYS A 116 -28.09 28.20 -12.55
CA LYS A 116 -27.69 29.57 -12.97
C LYS A 116 -28.20 29.88 -14.39
N LYS A 117 -28.69 31.12 -14.62
CA LYS A 117 -29.30 31.58 -15.89
C LYS A 117 -28.31 31.62 -17.07
N THR A 118 -28.86 31.56 -18.29
CA THR A 118 -28.22 31.38 -19.62
C THR A 118 -27.03 32.31 -19.94
N SER A 119 -26.88 33.46 -19.28
CA SER A 119 -25.78 34.42 -19.56
C SER A 119 -24.36 33.86 -19.27
N GLN A 120 -24.23 32.78 -18.49
CA GLN A 120 -22.94 32.13 -18.18
C GLN A 120 -22.76 30.75 -18.85
N GLN A 121 -23.40 30.51 -20.00
CA GLN A 121 -23.45 29.19 -20.65
C GLN A 121 -22.06 28.60 -20.93
N LEU A 122 -21.05 29.41 -21.29
CA LEU A 122 -19.67 28.94 -21.51
C LEU A 122 -19.01 28.43 -20.22
N ALA A 123 -19.27 29.06 -19.08
CA ALA A 123 -18.75 28.62 -17.78
C ALA A 123 -19.41 27.30 -17.33
N LYS A 124 -20.72 27.14 -17.62
CA LYS A 124 -21.46 25.91 -17.36
C LYS A 124 -20.87 24.71 -18.13
N HIS A 125 -20.56 24.88 -19.42
CA HIS A 125 -19.95 23.81 -20.23
C HIS A 125 -18.58 23.38 -19.68
N LYS A 126 -17.74 24.33 -19.25
CA LYS A 126 -16.44 24.03 -18.63
C LYS A 126 -16.61 23.21 -17.34
N LEU A 127 -17.57 23.58 -16.48
CA LEU A 127 -17.84 22.88 -15.23
C LEU A 127 -18.42 21.48 -15.46
N VAL A 128 -19.29 21.30 -16.45
CA VAL A 128 -19.80 19.98 -16.85
C VAL A 128 -18.68 19.12 -17.41
N ALA A 129 -17.79 19.69 -18.24
CA ALA A 129 -16.62 18.98 -18.76
C ALA A 129 -15.68 18.53 -17.63
N LEU A 130 -15.47 19.36 -16.61
CA LEU A 130 -14.68 19.00 -15.42
C LEU A 130 -15.36 17.89 -14.60
N ALA A 131 -16.68 17.94 -14.43
CA ALA A 131 -17.43 16.89 -13.73
C ALA A 131 -17.36 15.55 -14.48
N ALA A 132 -17.51 15.60 -15.81
CA ALA A 132 -17.37 14.44 -16.68
C ALA A 132 -15.93 13.88 -16.63
N ALA A 133 -14.92 14.75 -16.67
CA ALA A 133 -13.52 14.34 -16.54
C ALA A 133 -13.25 13.66 -15.19
N ASN A 134 -13.81 14.20 -14.10
CA ASN A 134 -13.67 13.60 -12.78
C ASN A 134 -14.31 12.20 -12.73
N LEU A 135 -15.51 12.04 -13.30
CA LEU A 135 -16.21 10.75 -13.37
C LEU A 135 -15.47 9.74 -14.24
N VAL A 136 -14.92 10.17 -15.38
CA VAL A 136 -14.06 9.33 -16.23
C VAL A 136 -12.82 8.87 -15.47
N LEU A 137 -12.15 9.76 -14.75
CA LEU A 137 -11.00 9.39 -13.91
C LEU A 137 -11.38 8.36 -12.85
N MET A 138 -12.50 8.55 -12.14
CA MET A 138 -13.00 7.57 -11.18
C MET A 138 -13.22 6.20 -11.82
N ILE A 139 -13.86 6.14 -13.00
CA ILE A 139 -14.10 4.88 -13.72
C ILE A 139 -12.78 4.24 -14.17
N LEU A 140 -11.83 5.03 -14.67
CA LEU A 140 -10.51 4.53 -15.08
C LEU A 140 -9.68 3.98 -13.92
N THR A 141 -9.98 4.36 -12.67
CA THR A 141 -9.30 3.79 -11.50
C THR A 141 -9.91 2.49 -10.99
N LEU A 142 -11.14 2.15 -11.39
CA LEU A 142 -11.81 0.90 -10.99
C LEU A 142 -11.05 -0.35 -11.51
N PRO A 143 -11.27 -1.54 -10.93
CA PRO A 143 -10.59 -2.76 -11.36
C PRO A 143 -10.81 -3.05 -12.84
N PRO A 144 -9.78 -3.58 -13.55
CA PRO A 144 -9.85 -3.89 -14.97
C PRO A 144 -10.82 -5.03 -15.28
N VAL A 145 -11.03 -5.94 -14.32
CA VAL A 145 -11.96 -7.06 -14.45
C VAL A 145 -12.83 -7.07 -13.20
N VAL A 146 -14.15 -7.13 -13.41
CA VAL A 146 -15.13 -7.37 -12.35
C VAL A 146 -15.84 -8.68 -12.65
N GLU A 147 -15.86 -9.58 -11.67
CA GLU A 147 -16.65 -10.80 -11.74
C GLU A 147 -18.04 -10.54 -11.17
N LEU A 148 -19.05 -10.52 -12.06
CA LEU A 148 -20.46 -10.40 -11.68
C LEU A 148 -21.17 -11.67 -12.14
N TRP A 149 -21.78 -12.40 -11.21
CA TRP A 149 -22.55 -13.63 -11.48
C TRP A 149 -21.78 -14.67 -12.31
N GLY A 150 -20.47 -14.83 -12.05
CA GLY A 150 -19.62 -15.79 -12.77
C GLY A 150 -19.15 -15.33 -14.16
N MET A 151 -19.55 -14.15 -14.62
CA MET A 151 -19.06 -13.56 -15.87
C MET A 151 -17.97 -12.51 -15.60
N LYS A 152 -16.87 -12.57 -16.36
CA LYS A 152 -15.76 -11.61 -16.30
C LYS A 152 -16.07 -10.40 -17.18
N LEU A 153 -16.42 -9.28 -16.57
CA LEU A 153 -16.67 -8.02 -17.27
C LEU A 153 -15.40 -7.17 -17.31
N HIS A 154 -14.95 -6.81 -18.53
CA HIS A 154 -13.81 -5.94 -18.74
C HIS A 154 -14.23 -4.47 -18.62
N MET A 155 -13.59 -3.75 -17.70
CA MET A 155 -13.83 -2.34 -17.46
C MET A 155 -12.91 -1.47 -18.34
N PRO A 156 -13.20 -0.16 -18.51
CA PRO A 156 -12.34 0.75 -19.28
C PRO A 156 -10.88 0.79 -18.81
N SER A 157 -10.63 0.52 -17.53
CA SER A 157 -9.28 0.40 -16.97
C SER A 157 -8.48 -0.79 -17.53
N TYR A 158 -9.13 -1.81 -18.10
CA TYR A 158 -8.46 -2.89 -18.83
C TYR A 158 -7.79 -2.39 -20.11
N LEU A 159 -8.40 -1.43 -20.82
CA LEU A 159 -7.75 -0.77 -21.96
C LEU A 159 -6.51 0.00 -21.52
N LEU A 160 -6.58 0.62 -20.33
CA LEU A 160 -5.43 1.33 -19.76
C LEU A 160 -4.31 0.37 -19.38
N PHE A 161 -4.60 -0.86 -18.95
CA PHE A 161 -3.59 -1.91 -18.79
C PHE A 161 -2.95 -2.32 -20.12
N LEU A 162 -3.75 -2.51 -21.17
CA LEU A 162 -3.25 -2.93 -22.49
C LEU A 162 -2.38 -1.85 -23.13
N VAL A 163 -2.85 -0.60 -23.10
CA VAL A 163 -2.17 0.54 -23.71
C VAL A 163 -1.06 1.03 -22.79
N PHE A 164 -1.26 1.22 -21.49
CA PHE A 164 -0.27 1.80 -20.57
C PHE A 164 0.04 0.86 -19.38
N PRO A 165 0.71 -0.29 -19.59
CA PRO A 165 1.04 -1.23 -18.50
C PRO A 165 2.02 -0.65 -17.46
N MET A 166 2.58 0.53 -17.75
CA MET A 166 3.46 1.28 -16.87
C MET A 166 2.77 1.75 -15.57
N PHE A 167 1.44 1.91 -15.55
CA PHE A 167 0.71 2.39 -14.37
C PHE A 167 0.36 1.26 -13.40
N ARG A 168 1.28 0.88 -12.52
CA ARG A 168 1.03 -0.19 -11.53
C ARG A 168 -0.10 0.13 -10.55
N VAL A 169 -0.19 1.38 -10.10
CA VAL A 169 -1.08 1.80 -9.00
C VAL A 169 -2.03 2.88 -9.48
N LEU A 170 -3.24 2.48 -9.87
CA LEU A 170 -4.27 3.40 -10.35
C LEU A 170 -4.83 4.26 -9.21
N ALA A 171 -4.78 3.76 -7.97
CA ALA A 171 -5.25 4.50 -6.79
C ALA A 171 -4.57 5.86 -6.60
N ARG A 172 -3.36 6.06 -7.14
CA ARG A 172 -2.63 7.35 -7.07
C ARG A 172 -3.31 8.49 -7.84
N ALA A 173 -4.17 8.17 -8.81
CA ALA A 173 -5.00 9.18 -9.46
C ALA A 173 -6.05 9.79 -8.50
N GLY A 174 -6.24 9.22 -7.31
CA GLY A 174 -7.14 9.73 -6.27
C GLY A 174 -6.85 11.17 -5.86
N ALA A 175 -5.59 11.60 -5.82
CA ALA A 175 -5.24 13.00 -5.54
C ALA A 175 -5.81 13.97 -6.59
N LEU A 176 -5.78 13.59 -7.88
CA LEU A 176 -6.34 14.39 -8.96
C LEU A 176 -7.87 14.38 -8.92
N ILE A 177 -8.48 13.23 -8.63
CA ILE A 177 -9.94 13.10 -8.46
C ILE A 177 -10.42 13.99 -7.31
N LEU A 178 -9.74 13.95 -6.16
CA LEU A 178 -10.04 14.79 -5.01
C LEU A 178 -9.88 16.27 -5.36
N PHE A 179 -8.80 16.66 -6.04
CA PHE A 179 -8.60 18.03 -6.48
C PHE A 179 -9.75 18.55 -7.35
N LEU A 180 -10.19 17.78 -8.34
CA LEU A 180 -11.34 18.15 -9.17
C LEU A 180 -12.64 18.20 -8.35
N ASN A 181 -12.82 17.30 -7.39
CA ASN A 181 -13.97 17.31 -6.49
C ASN A 181 -14.01 18.59 -5.62
N LEU A 182 -12.86 19.02 -5.09
CA LEU A 182 -12.75 20.21 -4.24
C LEU A 182 -13.19 21.51 -4.92
N ILE A 183 -13.05 21.61 -6.26
CA ILE A 183 -13.60 22.75 -7.03
C ILE A 183 -15.12 22.83 -6.84
N PHE A 184 -15.82 21.70 -6.89
CA PHE A 184 -17.26 21.63 -6.68
C PHE A 184 -17.65 21.83 -5.21
N VAL A 185 -16.81 21.37 -4.28
CA VAL A 185 -16.97 21.63 -2.84
C VAL A 185 -16.97 23.13 -2.56
N GLY A 186 -16.09 23.90 -3.20
CA GLY A 186 -16.08 25.37 -3.10
C GLY A 186 -17.42 26.01 -3.47
N TYR A 187 -18.02 25.61 -4.58
CA TYR A 187 -19.38 26.03 -4.96
C TYR A 187 -20.45 25.54 -3.98
N GLY A 188 -20.24 24.38 -3.35
CA GLY A 188 -21.08 23.88 -2.28
C GLY A 188 -21.09 24.80 -1.06
N TYR A 189 -19.92 25.32 -0.65
CA TYR A 189 -19.81 26.27 0.44
C TYR A 189 -20.46 27.63 0.12
N GLU A 190 -20.27 28.16 -1.09
CA GLU A 190 -20.97 29.39 -1.56
C GLU A 190 -22.49 29.23 -1.40
N LYS A 191 -23.03 28.10 -1.89
CA LYS A 191 -24.47 27.81 -1.82
C LYS A 191 -24.96 27.59 -0.39
N LEU A 192 -24.15 26.95 0.46
CA LEU A 192 -24.49 26.77 1.87
C LEU A 192 -24.59 28.13 2.56
N GLN A 193 -23.65 29.04 2.29
CA GLN A 193 -23.67 30.40 2.83
C GLN A 193 -24.91 31.18 2.36
N ASP A 194 -25.25 31.12 1.06
CA ASP A 194 -26.47 31.75 0.52
C ASP A 194 -27.74 31.18 1.17
N TRP A 195 -27.78 29.86 1.37
CA TRP A 195 -28.91 29.20 2.00
C TRP A 195 -29.07 29.61 3.46
N LEU A 196 -27.97 29.68 4.22
CA LEU A 196 -27.99 30.14 5.61
C LEU A 196 -28.43 31.61 5.71
N ALA A 197 -27.95 32.46 4.79
CA ALA A 197 -28.39 33.85 4.70
C ALA A 197 -29.89 33.97 4.39
N SER A 198 -30.42 33.14 3.49
CA SER A 198 -31.86 33.11 3.16
C SER A 198 -32.75 32.72 4.36
N LYS A 199 -32.17 32.06 5.36
CA LYS A 199 -32.84 31.68 6.62
C LYS A 199 -32.65 32.71 7.73
N ASN A 200 -32.09 33.89 7.44
CA ASN A 200 -31.75 34.94 8.42
C ASN A 200 -30.87 34.44 9.57
N ILE A 201 -30.04 33.42 9.32
CA ILE A 201 -29.08 32.94 10.32
C ILE A 201 -27.96 33.97 10.45
N ALA A 202 -27.59 34.33 11.69
CA ALA A 202 -26.56 35.34 11.91
C ALA A 202 -25.23 34.91 11.27
N PRO A 203 -24.44 35.85 10.70
CA PRO A 203 -23.18 35.52 10.02
C PRO A 203 -22.16 34.76 10.88
N SER A 204 -22.19 34.96 12.20
CA SER A 204 -21.35 34.23 13.16
C SER A 204 -21.67 32.73 13.19
N TYR A 205 -22.95 32.37 13.29
CA TYR A 205 -23.39 30.97 13.25
C TYR A 205 -23.13 30.34 11.89
N ALA A 206 -23.30 31.09 10.80
CA ALA A 206 -22.98 30.60 9.46
C ALA A 206 -21.49 30.25 9.34
N LYS A 207 -20.59 31.14 9.76
CA LYS A 207 -19.14 30.88 9.80
C LYS A 207 -18.79 29.70 10.71
N ALA A 208 -19.41 29.60 11.88
CA ALA A 208 -19.21 28.48 12.80
C ALA A 208 -19.62 27.13 12.18
N SER A 209 -20.74 27.10 11.43
CA SER A 209 -21.19 25.90 10.73
C SER A 209 -20.22 25.46 9.62
N ILE A 210 -19.66 26.42 8.87
CA ILE A 210 -18.64 26.14 7.85
C ILE A 210 -17.36 25.62 8.51
N LEU A 211 -16.91 26.26 9.59
CA LEU A 211 -15.76 25.79 10.35
C LEU A 211 -15.96 24.37 10.87
N LEU A 212 -17.15 24.06 11.40
CA LEU A 212 -17.49 22.72 11.86
C LEU A 212 -17.41 21.69 10.72
N LEU A 213 -17.95 22.00 9.54
CA LEU A 213 -17.85 21.11 8.37
C LEU A 213 -16.40 20.89 7.92
N VAL A 214 -15.58 21.94 7.96
CA VAL A 214 -14.14 21.83 7.66
C VAL A 214 -13.45 20.93 8.69
N LEU A 215 -13.74 21.09 9.98
CA LEU A 215 -13.19 20.24 11.04
C LEU A 215 -13.62 18.78 10.90
N ILE A 216 -14.88 18.52 10.54
CA ILE A 216 -15.36 17.15 10.27
C ILE A 216 -14.63 16.58 9.04
N SER A 217 -14.49 17.34 7.96
CA SER A 217 -13.73 16.91 6.78
C SER A 217 -12.28 16.56 7.16
N LEU A 218 -11.59 17.40 7.93
CA LEU A 218 -10.25 17.08 8.42
C LEU A 218 -10.22 15.80 9.28
N ALA A 219 -11.22 15.60 10.15
CA ALA A 219 -11.34 14.39 10.95
C ALA A 219 -11.60 13.14 10.10
N GLU A 220 -12.35 13.24 9.00
CA GLU A 220 -12.60 12.15 8.05
C GLU A 220 -11.32 11.72 7.30
N PHE A 221 -10.46 12.67 6.95
CA PHE A 221 -9.17 12.41 6.29
C PHE A 221 -8.04 12.06 7.25
N PHE A 222 -8.25 12.23 8.56
CA PHE A 222 -7.19 12.07 9.53
C PHE A 222 -6.73 10.61 9.65
N ILE A 223 -5.43 10.39 9.45
CA ILE A 223 -4.77 9.09 9.61
C ILE A 223 -3.57 9.29 10.53
N PRO A 224 -3.49 8.58 11.67
CA PRO A 224 -2.40 8.73 12.60
C PRO A 224 -1.06 8.40 11.94
N LEU A 225 -0.05 9.23 12.20
CA LEU A 225 1.30 8.98 11.69
C LEU A 225 1.86 7.72 12.35
N LYS A 226 2.30 6.77 11.54
CA LYS A 226 3.00 5.57 12.00
C LYS A 226 4.49 5.87 12.06
N LEU A 227 5.01 6.09 13.26
CA LEU A 227 6.44 6.29 13.47
C LEU A 227 7.07 4.94 13.82
N ALA A 228 8.05 4.51 13.04
CA ALA A 228 8.85 3.33 13.34
C ALA A 228 10.12 3.76 14.09
N TYR A 229 10.35 3.24 15.29
CA TYR A 229 11.61 3.45 15.99
C TYR A 229 12.67 2.47 15.50
N VAL A 230 13.70 3.00 14.82
CA VAL A 230 14.77 2.23 14.18
C VAL A 230 16.12 2.43 14.90
N GLY A 231 16.13 3.05 16.08
CA GLY A 231 17.39 3.39 16.76
C GLY A 231 18.23 2.19 17.22
N LYS A 232 17.65 0.99 17.31
CA LYS A 232 18.33 -0.21 17.82
C LYS A 232 17.97 -1.44 16.99
N ALA A 233 18.99 -2.14 16.49
CA ALA A 233 18.80 -3.41 15.81
C ALA A 233 18.38 -4.52 16.80
N PRO A 234 17.56 -5.50 16.37
CA PRO A 234 17.23 -6.68 17.15
C PRO A 234 18.48 -7.37 17.74
N GLN A 235 18.35 -7.95 18.93
CA GLN A 235 19.49 -8.52 19.66
C GLN A 235 20.25 -9.59 18.87
N VAL A 236 19.53 -10.39 18.08
CA VAL A 236 20.12 -11.40 17.21
C VAL A 236 21.08 -10.80 16.19
N TYR A 237 20.73 -9.67 15.58
CA TYR A 237 21.61 -8.98 14.63
C TYR A 237 22.80 -8.30 15.31
N ASN A 238 22.63 -7.83 16.55
CA ASN A 238 23.76 -7.35 17.37
C ASN A 238 24.79 -8.47 17.63
N TYR A 239 24.31 -9.68 17.93
CA TYR A 239 25.20 -10.83 18.08
C TYR A 239 25.84 -11.25 16.74
N ILE A 240 25.05 -11.35 15.67
CA ILE A 240 25.55 -11.71 14.34
C ILE A 240 26.60 -10.70 13.85
N ALA A 241 26.45 -9.41 14.19
CA ALA A 241 27.44 -8.39 13.87
C ALA A 241 28.84 -8.73 14.41
N SER A 242 28.92 -9.32 15.62
CA SER A 242 30.17 -9.73 16.27
C SER A 242 30.86 -10.95 15.67
N LEU A 243 30.17 -11.71 14.81
CA LEU A 243 30.73 -12.89 14.15
C LEU A 243 31.69 -12.51 13.00
N PRO A 244 32.54 -13.43 12.51
CA PRO A 244 33.41 -13.18 11.36
C PRO A 244 32.64 -12.74 10.11
N ALA A 245 33.18 -11.81 9.33
CA ALA A 245 32.50 -11.22 8.17
C ALA A 245 32.04 -12.26 7.13
N SER A 246 32.78 -13.35 6.97
CA SER A 246 32.50 -14.46 6.06
C SER A 246 31.54 -15.51 6.65
N THR A 247 30.54 -15.07 7.41
CA THR A 247 29.56 -15.97 8.06
C THR A 247 28.19 -15.82 7.39
N PRO A 248 27.87 -16.59 6.33
CA PRO A 248 26.56 -16.57 5.71
C PRO A 248 25.45 -17.02 6.65
N ILE A 249 24.31 -16.33 6.57
CA ILE A 249 23.12 -16.64 7.36
C ILE A 249 21.91 -16.90 6.45
N VAL A 250 21.01 -17.74 6.93
CA VAL A 250 19.65 -17.91 6.40
C VAL A 250 18.63 -17.49 7.47
N VAL A 251 17.51 -16.92 7.04
CA VAL A 251 16.44 -16.44 7.94
C VAL A 251 15.12 -17.16 7.65
N TYR A 252 14.43 -17.59 8.70
CA TYR A 252 13.10 -18.20 8.63
C TYR A 252 12.18 -17.60 9.71
N PRO A 253 10.89 -17.33 9.42
CA PRO A 253 10.17 -17.59 8.17
C PRO A 253 10.40 -16.50 7.09
N TYR A 254 9.87 -16.72 5.88
CA TYR A 254 10.09 -15.83 4.72
C TYR A 254 9.69 -14.38 4.96
N SER A 255 8.68 -14.12 5.80
CA SER A 255 8.25 -12.76 6.16
C SER A 255 9.38 -11.93 6.79
N LYS A 256 10.24 -12.55 7.60
CA LYS A 256 11.34 -11.90 8.33
C LYS A 256 12.60 -11.66 7.49
N THR A 257 12.67 -12.20 6.28
CA THR A 257 13.79 -11.94 5.35
C THR A 257 13.89 -10.47 4.93
N THR A 258 12.78 -9.72 4.92
CA THR A 258 12.76 -8.27 4.67
C THR A 258 13.49 -7.50 5.76
N GLU A 259 13.21 -7.85 7.02
CA GLU A 259 13.83 -7.24 8.19
C GLU A 259 15.31 -7.60 8.25
N ALA A 260 15.66 -8.84 7.91
CA ALA A 260 17.06 -9.26 7.77
C ALA A 260 17.80 -8.43 6.70
N LEU A 261 17.16 -8.14 5.56
CA LEU A 261 17.76 -7.29 4.54
C LEU A 261 17.89 -5.84 5.01
N PHE A 262 16.89 -5.32 5.72
CA PHE A 262 16.91 -3.97 6.28
C PHE A 262 18.09 -3.74 7.24
N TRP A 263 18.38 -4.72 8.11
CA TRP A 263 19.49 -4.66 9.06
C TRP A 263 20.84 -5.09 8.47
N LEU A 264 20.92 -5.43 7.17
CA LEU A 264 22.16 -5.88 6.51
C LEU A 264 23.30 -4.87 6.65
N GLN A 265 22.98 -3.57 6.56
CA GLN A 265 23.94 -2.48 6.77
C GLN A 265 24.58 -2.49 8.17
N TYR A 266 23.89 -3.06 9.15
CA TYR A 266 24.30 -3.15 10.54
C TYR A 266 25.15 -4.40 10.80
N TYR A 267 24.62 -5.60 10.53
CA TYR A 267 25.34 -6.85 10.85
C TYR A 267 26.39 -7.28 9.82
N LYS A 268 26.29 -6.77 8.57
CA LYS A 268 27.29 -6.93 7.49
C LYS A 268 27.70 -8.39 7.22
N LYS A 269 26.74 -9.31 7.21
CA LYS A 269 26.96 -10.73 6.88
C LYS A 269 26.22 -11.10 5.60
N PRO A 270 26.71 -12.06 4.79
CA PRO A 270 25.97 -12.54 3.63
C PRO A 270 24.62 -13.12 4.04
N LEU A 271 23.53 -12.62 3.45
CA LEU A 271 22.18 -13.18 3.58
C LEU A 271 21.90 -14.03 2.35
N ILE A 272 21.68 -15.34 2.54
CA ILE A 272 21.48 -16.30 1.43
C ILE A 272 20.09 -16.17 0.80
N ASN A 273 19.07 -15.88 1.61
CA ASN A 273 17.68 -15.82 1.19
C ASN A 273 17.05 -14.42 1.35
N PRO A 274 17.57 -13.37 0.70
CA PRO A 274 16.95 -12.06 0.71
C PRO A 274 15.62 -12.07 -0.03
N ARG A 275 14.65 -11.30 0.48
CA ARG A 275 13.30 -11.25 -0.10
C ARG A 275 13.32 -10.86 -1.58
N TYR A 276 12.51 -11.55 -2.38
CA TYR A 276 12.37 -11.37 -3.84
C TYR A 276 13.62 -11.66 -4.67
N TYR A 277 14.67 -12.24 -4.09
CA TYR A 277 15.81 -12.67 -4.85
C TYR A 277 15.54 -13.99 -5.58
N ALA A 278 15.84 -14.00 -6.87
CA ALA A 278 15.84 -15.21 -7.69
C ALA A 278 17.02 -15.14 -8.67
N ASN A 279 17.75 -16.25 -8.79
CA ASN A 279 18.79 -16.43 -9.79
C ASN A 279 18.33 -17.52 -10.77
N LYS A 280 18.08 -17.12 -12.02
CA LYS A 280 17.63 -18.02 -13.08
C LYS A 280 18.72 -18.98 -13.58
N GLU A 281 20.00 -18.60 -13.48
CA GLU A 281 21.11 -19.43 -13.94
C GLU A 281 21.32 -20.65 -13.05
N THR A 282 21.09 -20.46 -11.74
CA THR A 282 21.22 -21.51 -10.73
C THR A 282 19.87 -22.09 -10.29
N ASP A 283 18.78 -21.70 -10.95
CA ASP A 283 17.38 -22.02 -10.58
C ASP A 283 17.07 -21.77 -9.08
N PHE A 284 17.68 -20.74 -8.50
CA PHE A 284 17.50 -20.41 -7.09
C PHE A 284 16.36 -19.42 -6.94
N ASN A 285 15.36 -19.74 -6.11
CA ASN A 285 14.30 -18.82 -5.72
C ASN A 285 14.25 -18.73 -4.19
N SER A 286 14.43 -17.52 -3.65
CA SER A 286 14.50 -17.30 -2.21
C SER A 286 13.20 -17.66 -1.48
N GLU A 287 12.04 -17.42 -2.08
CA GLU A 287 10.75 -17.73 -1.44
C GLU A 287 10.53 -19.23 -1.36
N ALA A 288 10.72 -19.92 -2.49
CA ALA A 288 10.59 -21.37 -2.57
C ALA A 288 11.59 -22.05 -1.63
N PHE A 289 12.85 -21.62 -1.64
CA PHE A 289 13.88 -22.13 -0.74
C PHE A 289 13.54 -21.88 0.74
N THR A 290 13.06 -20.69 1.10
CA THR A 290 12.73 -20.40 2.50
C THR A 290 11.57 -21.27 2.99
N LYS A 291 10.60 -21.58 2.13
CA LYS A 291 9.48 -22.49 2.46
C LYS A 291 9.92 -23.93 2.72
N THR A 292 11.08 -24.35 2.23
CA THR A 292 11.62 -25.69 2.50
C THR A 292 12.56 -25.73 3.70
N LEU A 293 12.93 -24.60 4.31
CA LEU A 293 13.89 -24.59 5.43
C LEU A 293 13.40 -25.34 6.68
N ASN A 294 12.10 -25.58 6.81
CA ASN A 294 11.51 -26.43 7.85
C ASN A 294 11.52 -27.94 7.51
N THR A 295 12.31 -28.35 6.52
CA THR A 295 12.53 -29.76 6.16
C THR A 295 14.03 -30.08 6.11
N SER A 296 14.38 -31.36 6.23
CA SER A 296 15.79 -31.80 6.18
C SER A 296 16.45 -31.43 4.85
N GLU A 297 15.72 -31.59 3.74
CA GLU A 297 16.18 -31.20 2.39
C GLU A 297 16.53 -29.72 2.32
N GLY A 298 15.70 -28.83 2.90
CA GLY A 298 15.99 -27.41 2.92
C GLY A 298 17.21 -27.05 3.76
N LEU A 299 17.40 -27.71 4.90
CA LEU A 299 18.57 -27.52 5.76
C LEU A 299 19.86 -27.99 5.07
N GLU A 300 19.85 -29.15 4.41
CA GLU A 300 20.98 -29.66 3.63
C GLU A 300 21.31 -28.72 2.46
N LYS A 301 20.29 -28.23 1.77
CA LYS A 301 20.47 -27.21 0.71
C LYS A 301 21.06 -25.92 1.27
N ALA A 302 20.68 -25.50 2.48
CA ALA A 302 21.27 -24.34 3.13
C ALA A 302 22.77 -24.56 3.43
N GLN A 303 23.15 -25.74 3.93
CA GLN A 303 24.56 -26.10 4.14
C GLN A 303 25.34 -26.13 2.83
N ALA A 304 24.76 -26.68 1.76
CA ALA A 304 25.38 -26.70 0.43
C ALA A 304 25.62 -25.29 -0.14
N LEU A 305 24.76 -24.33 0.21
CA LEU A 305 24.92 -22.91 -0.11
C LEU A 305 25.88 -22.16 0.84
N GLY A 306 26.50 -22.86 1.79
CA GLY A 306 27.47 -22.31 2.72
C GLY A 306 26.85 -21.61 3.94
N ALA A 307 25.58 -21.87 4.28
CA ALA A 307 24.95 -21.31 5.46
C ALA A 307 25.66 -21.80 6.74
N VAL A 308 26.08 -20.86 7.60
CA VAL A 308 26.69 -21.18 8.89
C VAL A 308 25.67 -21.10 10.02
N TYR A 309 24.73 -20.16 9.92
CA TYR A 309 23.67 -19.99 10.89
C TYR A 309 22.28 -19.90 10.25
N LEU A 310 21.30 -20.47 10.95
CA LEU A 310 19.88 -20.26 10.73
C LEU A 310 19.34 -19.36 11.85
N VAL A 311 18.73 -18.24 11.44
CA VAL A 311 17.99 -17.35 12.33
C VAL A 311 16.51 -17.68 12.21
N TYR A 312 15.95 -18.27 13.27
CA TYR A 312 14.53 -18.61 13.35
C TYR A 312 13.79 -17.60 14.22
N PHE A 313 12.64 -17.11 13.77
CA PHE A 313 11.72 -16.26 14.54
C PHE A 313 10.43 -17.04 14.87
N PRO A 314 10.35 -17.73 16.03
CA PRO A 314 9.21 -18.60 16.35
C PRO A 314 7.87 -17.86 16.35
N ASN A 315 7.83 -16.65 16.90
CA ASN A 315 6.58 -15.89 17.03
C ASN A 315 6.02 -15.45 15.67
N ALA A 316 6.89 -15.18 14.69
CA ALA A 316 6.46 -14.86 13.33
C ALA A 316 5.96 -16.07 12.54
N ASP A 317 6.25 -17.27 13.03
CA ASP A 317 5.92 -18.57 12.44
C ASP A 317 4.84 -19.32 13.25
N SER A 318 4.26 -18.67 14.26
CA SER A 318 3.35 -19.33 15.23
C SER A 318 3.95 -20.60 15.87
N ALA A 319 5.28 -20.68 15.96
CA ALA A 319 6.08 -21.81 16.43
C ALA A 319 5.87 -23.14 15.64
N GLU A 320 5.36 -23.10 14.41
CA GLU A 320 5.08 -24.30 13.61
C GLU A 320 6.33 -25.16 13.34
N ALA A 321 7.46 -24.51 13.04
CA ALA A 321 8.72 -25.21 12.74
C ALA A 321 9.61 -25.49 13.98
N LEU A 322 9.19 -25.09 15.20
CA LEU A 322 10.03 -25.15 16.40
C LEU A 322 10.45 -26.59 16.77
N ASP A 323 9.49 -27.52 16.74
CA ASP A 323 9.73 -28.94 17.07
C ASP A 323 10.72 -29.57 16.07
N PHE A 324 10.57 -29.25 14.79
CA PHE A 324 11.47 -29.71 13.74
C PHE A 324 12.91 -29.21 13.98
N TYR A 325 13.10 -27.92 14.22
CA TYR A 325 14.45 -27.37 14.44
C TYR A 325 15.11 -27.87 15.73
N THR A 326 14.31 -28.14 16.76
CA THR A 326 14.82 -28.62 18.06
C THR A 326 15.25 -30.09 18.00
N THR A 327 14.57 -30.89 17.18
CA THR A 327 14.85 -32.33 17.01
C THR A 327 15.82 -32.63 15.86
N SER A 328 16.04 -31.68 14.95
CA SER A 328 16.95 -31.84 13.81
C SER A 328 18.39 -32.12 14.24
N ASN A 329 18.98 -33.17 13.65
CA ASN A 329 20.38 -33.53 13.83
C ASN A 329 21.35 -32.61 13.06
N LEU A 330 20.86 -31.84 12.08
CA LEU A 330 21.66 -30.90 11.26
C LEU A 330 21.90 -29.56 11.96
N LEU A 331 21.14 -29.28 13.02
CA LEU A 331 21.19 -28.02 13.75
C LEU A 331 21.68 -28.22 15.18
N ARG A 332 22.29 -27.17 15.72
CA ARG A 332 22.59 -27.04 17.14
C ARG A 332 22.18 -25.65 17.59
N VAL A 333 21.38 -25.57 18.65
CA VAL A 333 21.03 -24.29 19.28
C VAL A 333 22.32 -23.60 19.74
N GLN A 334 22.58 -22.41 19.20
CA GLN A 334 23.72 -21.57 19.57
C GLN A 334 23.32 -20.60 20.67
N LYS A 335 22.20 -19.89 20.49
CA LYS A 335 21.74 -18.87 21.42
C LYS A 335 20.24 -18.59 21.24
N ASP A 336 19.56 -18.37 22.35
CA ASP A 336 18.17 -17.92 22.40
C ASP A 336 18.16 -16.41 22.69
N PHE A 337 17.59 -15.63 21.77
CA PHE A 337 17.40 -14.19 21.91
C PHE A 337 15.95 -13.92 22.24
N ARG A 338 15.64 -13.96 23.53
CA ARG A 338 14.40 -13.40 24.05
C ARG A 338 14.65 -11.95 24.40
N PRO A 339 13.80 -11.02 23.95
CA PRO A 339 13.89 -9.66 24.45
C PRO A 339 13.80 -9.65 25.98
N ALA A 340 14.61 -8.80 26.62
CA ALA A 340 14.23 -8.31 27.94
C ALA A 340 12.96 -7.48 27.77
N GLU A 341 12.02 -7.59 28.71
CA GLU A 341 10.68 -6.97 28.78
C GLU A 341 10.39 -5.90 27.72
N ALA A 342 9.19 -6.00 27.12
CA ALA A 342 8.72 -5.00 26.18
C ALA A 342 9.01 -3.61 26.72
N LEU A 343 9.76 -2.80 25.96
CA LEU A 343 9.86 -1.38 26.22
C LEU A 343 8.42 -0.88 26.13
N ASN A 344 7.76 -0.81 27.28
CA ASN A 344 6.50 -0.15 27.47
C ASN A 344 6.80 1.33 27.28
N PHE A 345 6.95 1.74 26.03
CA PHE A 345 6.81 3.12 25.65
C PHE A 345 5.33 3.42 25.81
N SER A 346 4.89 3.60 27.06
CA SER A 346 3.60 4.16 27.38
C SER A 346 3.66 5.64 27.01
N LEU A 347 3.50 5.90 25.71
CA LEU A 347 2.92 7.18 25.35
C LEU A 347 1.59 7.27 26.10
N PRO A 348 1.26 8.43 26.69
CA PRO A 348 -0.03 8.61 27.32
C PRO A 348 -1.08 8.10 26.33
N TRP A 349 -1.92 7.20 26.85
CA TRP A 349 -3.11 6.52 26.32
C TRP A 349 -4.05 7.34 25.42
N TYR A 350 -3.69 8.59 25.10
CA TYR A 350 -4.50 9.66 24.55
C TYR A 350 -3.85 10.47 23.41
N ASP A 351 -2.78 10.00 22.76
CA ASP A 351 -2.36 10.64 21.50
C ASP A 351 -2.97 9.90 20.28
N PRO A 352 -4.18 10.28 19.81
CA PRO A 352 -4.75 9.70 18.60
C PRO A 352 -3.98 10.12 17.35
N PHE A 353 -3.00 11.03 17.46
CA PHE A 353 -2.32 11.62 16.30
C PHE A 353 -1.04 10.90 15.91
N VAL A 354 -0.40 10.19 16.84
CA VAL A 354 0.87 9.49 16.62
C VAL A 354 0.78 8.05 17.12
N LYS A 355 0.92 7.08 16.22
CA LYS A 355 1.11 5.69 16.59
C LYS A 355 2.59 5.33 16.40
N VAL A 356 3.35 5.29 17.49
CA VAL A 356 4.69 4.71 17.45
C VAL A 356 4.53 3.20 17.39
N ILE A 357 4.94 2.61 16.27
CA ILE A 357 5.10 1.17 16.13
C ILE A 357 6.57 0.90 16.43
N ASP A 358 6.85 0.22 17.54
CA ASP A 358 8.21 -0.22 17.78
C ASP A 358 8.54 -1.30 16.75
N THR A 359 9.35 -0.97 15.74
CA THR A 359 9.85 -1.98 14.78
C THR A 359 10.85 -2.93 15.42
N SER A 360 11.33 -2.59 16.61
CA SER A 360 12.03 -3.51 17.50
C SER A 360 11.08 -4.29 18.41
N ASP A 361 9.79 -4.45 18.03
CA ASP A 361 8.77 -5.19 18.79
C ASP A 361 9.43 -6.43 19.41
N PRO A 362 9.66 -6.41 20.72
CA PRO A 362 10.51 -7.39 21.37
C PRO A 362 9.93 -8.79 21.15
N TRP A 363 8.61 -8.90 21.14
CA TRP A 363 7.93 -10.18 21.00
C TRP A 363 8.13 -10.76 19.60
N GLU A 364 7.84 -10.04 18.52
CA GLU A 364 8.05 -10.57 17.16
C GLU A 364 9.52 -10.78 16.78
N ASN A 365 10.44 -10.05 17.41
CA ASN A 365 11.88 -10.15 17.17
C ASN A 365 12.60 -11.16 18.08
N SER A 366 11.84 -11.93 18.85
CA SER A 366 12.38 -13.09 19.57
C SER A 366 12.92 -14.09 18.55
N ALA A 367 14.19 -14.44 18.67
CA ALA A 367 14.87 -15.25 17.68
C ALA A 367 15.70 -16.37 18.31
N LEU A 368 15.63 -17.55 17.73
CA LEU A 368 16.53 -18.67 18.01
C LEU A 368 17.61 -18.71 16.93
N LEU A 369 18.86 -18.67 17.37
CA LEU A 369 20.00 -18.83 16.48
C LEU A 369 20.48 -20.27 16.54
N TYR A 370 20.39 -20.96 15.41
CA TYR A 370 20.93 -22.30 15.22
C TYR A 370 22.21 -22.23 14.41
N LYS A 371 23.20 -23.03 14.79
CA LYS A 371 24.41 -23.28 14.00
C LYS A 371 24.22 -24.59 13.24
N PHE A 372 24.54 -24.59 11.95
CA PHE A 372 24.61 -25.82 11.16
C PHE A 372 25.79 -26.69 11.65
N ARG A 373 25.58 -28.02 11.71
CA ARG A 373 26.60 -28.97 12.16
C ARG A 373 27.61 -29.32 11.06
#